data_AF-A0A3D8PK08-F1
#
_entry.id   AF-A0A3D8PK08-F1
#
_cell.length_a   1.000
_cell.length_b   1.000
_cell.length_c   1.000
_cell.angle_alpha   90.00
_cell.angle_beta   90.00
_cell.angle_gamma   90.00
#
_symmetry.space_group_name_H-M   'P 1'
#
loop_
_entity.id
_entity.type
_entity.pdbx_description
1 polymer ?
#
loop_
_entity_poly.entity_id
_entity_poly.type
_entity_poly.pdbx_seq_one_letter_code
_entity_poly.pdbx_strand_id
1 'polypeptide(L)'
;MEKIIPIKNQMNGVFIHVTDLKGAARWYSDLLGLQVNLDKVVSPVFNVPIIGTTSLTLDDHTFDPGFKHNVSPSPIFNLYAPNIDDAYKYIKNKDITIVREIERVGDTAWFNIEDPDGNVVMICNC
;
A
#
# COMPACT_ATOMS: atom_id res chain seq x y z
N MET A 1 0.51 -37.26 -18.53
CA MET A 1 0.02 -35.92 -18.90
C MET A 1 0.44 -34.99 -17.78
N GLU A 2 1.22 -33.95 -18.06
CA GLU A 2 1.55 -32.95 -17.04
C GLU A 2 0.26 -32.21 -16.63
N LYS A 3 0.07 -32.07 -15.31
CA LYS A 3 -1.07 -31.35 -14.74
C LYS A 3 -0.88 -29.85 -15.01
N ILE A 4 -1.65 -29.28 -15.93
CA ILE A 4 -1.67 -27.83 -16.14
C ILE A 4 -2.28 -27.18 -14.88
N ILE A 5 -1.49 -26.36 -14.19
CA ILE A 5 -1.98 -25.54 -13.08
C ILE A 5 -2.35 -24.15 -13.65
N PRO A 6 -3.64 -23.77 -13.65
CA PRO A 6 -4.10 -22.53 -14.29
C PRO A 6 -3.92 -21.27 -13.43
N ILE A 7 -3.36 -21.41 -12.22
CA ILE A 7 -3.04 -20.32 -11.30
C ILE A 7 -1.53 -20.34 -11.05
N LYS A 8 -0.85 -19.24 -11.34
CA LYS A 8 0.60 -19.14 -11.17
C LYS A 8 0.94 -18.88 -9.70
N ASN A 9 2.05 -19.46 -9.23
CA ASN A 9 2.61 -19.19 -7.91
C ASN A 9 3.34 -17.82 -7.91
N GLN A 10 2.58 -16.75 -8.10
CA GLN A 10 3.09 -15.38 -8.20
C GLN A 10 1.97 -14.39 -7.84
N MET A 11 2.29 -13.41 -7.00
CA MET A 11 1.38 -12.29 -6.77
C MET A 11 1.42 -11.33 -7.96
N ASN A 12 0.25 -11.05 -8.54
CA ASN A 12 0.13 -10.11 -9.65
C ASN A 12 -0.06 -8.66 -9.19
N GLY A 13 -0.91 -8.44 -8.19
CA GLY A 13 -1.20 -7.10 -7.69
C GLY A 13 -1.97 -7.09 -6.37
N VAL A 14 -1.91 -5.96 -5.69
CA VAL A 14 -2.68 -5.63 -4.49
C VAL A 14 -3.62 -4.48 -4.84
N PHE A 15 -4.87 -4.58 -4.38
CA PHE A 15 -5.88 -3.54 -4.51
C PHE A 15 -6.12 -2.91 -3.14
N ILE A 16 -6.04 -1.58 -3.06
CA ILE A 16 -6.32 -0.80 -1.87
C ILE A 16 -7.62 -0.04 -2.10
N HIS A 17 -8.55 -0.19 -1.17
CA HIS A 17 -9.84 0.44 -1.26
C HIS A 17 -9.79 1.80 -0.56
N VAL A 18 -10.13 2.83 -1.33
CA VAL A 18 -9.99 4.24 -0.92
C VAL A 18 -11.29 4.99 -1.16
N THR A 19 -11.53 6.06 -0.42
CA THR A 19 -12.75 6.88 -0.58
C THR A 19 -12.51 8.14 -1.42
N ASP A 20 -11.26 8.58 -1.55
CA ASP A 20 -10.82 9.65 -2.44
C ASP A 20 -9.61 9.20 -3.26
N LEU A 21 -9.84 8.84 -4.54
CA LEU A 21 -8.78 8.34 -5.42
C LEU A 21 -7.63 9.32 -5.60
N LYS A 22 -7.92 10.63 -5.72
CA LYS A 22 -6.89 11.65 -5.95
C LYS A 22 -6.13 11.95 -4.65
N GLY A 23 -6.83 11.99 -3.52
CA GLY A 23 -6.25 12.08 -2.19
C GLY A 23 -5.28 10.93 -1.92
N ALA A 24 -5.74 9.70 -2.14
CA ALA A 24 -4.92 8.50 -1.96
C ALA A 24 -3.75 8.45 -2.95
N ALA A 25 -3.96 8.77 -4.23
CA ALA A 25 -2.86 8.83 -5.22
C ALA A 25 -1.77 9.82 -4.80
N ARG A 26 -2.16 10.98 -4.28
CA ARG A 26 -1.22 11.97 -3.72
C ARG A 26 -0.48 11.42 -2.51
N TRP A 27 -1.20 10.82 -1.56
CA TRP A 27 -0.61 10.30 -0.31
C TRP A 27 0.39 9.18 -0.57
N TYR A 28 0.01 8.15 -1.34
CA TYR A 28 0.90 7.04 -1.69
C TYR A 28 2.11 7.50 -2.51
N SER A 29 1.94 8.47 -3.39
CA SER A 29 3.05 9.02 -4.17
C SER A 29 4.02 9.81 -3.29
N ASP A 30 3.52 10.64 -2.36
CA ASP A 30 4.36 11.37 -1.41
C ASP A 30 5.11 10.45 -0.44
N LEU A 31 4.46 9.39 0.05
CA LEU A 31 5.08 8.34 0.86
C LEU A 31 6.29 7.75 0.12
N LEU A 32 6.14 7.43 -1.16
CA LEU A 32 7.14 6.75 -1.98
C LEU A 32 8.11 7.70 -2.72
N GLY A 33 8.00 9.01 -2.51
CA GLY A 33 8.83 10.01 -3.21
C GLY A 33 8.58 10.08 -4.72
N LEU A 34 7.38 9.68 -5.18
CA LEU A 34 6.98 9.66 -6.58
C LEU A 34 6.36 11.00 -6.99
N GLN A 35 6.70 11.46 -8.19
CA GLN A 35 6.02 12.59 -8.82
C GLN A 35 4.93 12.06 -9.75
N VAL A 36 3.67 12.31 -9.39
CA VAL A 36 2.50 11.92 -10.20
C VAL A 36 1.74 13.16 -10.67
N ASN A 37 1.25 13.10 -11.91
CA ASN A 37 0.31 14.11 -12.40
C ASN A 37 -1.11 13.74 -11.96
N LEU A 38 -1.63 14.43 -10.95
CA LEU A 38 -2.95 14.18 -10.38
C LEU A 38 -4.11 14.50 -11.34
N ASP A 39 -3.88 15.28 -12.41
CA ASP A 39 -4.89 15.50 -13.45
C ASP A 39 -5.11 14.26 -14.32
N LYS A 40 -4.15 13.32 -14.30
CA LYS A 40 -4.27 12.02 -14.98
C LYS A 40 -4.87 10.93 -14.09
N VAL A 41 -5.14 11.21 -12.83
CA VAL A 41 -5.82 10.27 -11.91
C VAL A 41 -7.32 10.35 -12.19
N VAL A 42 -7.87 9.25 -12.69
CA VAL A 42 -9.27 9.15 -13.12
C VAL A 42 -9.88 7.90 -12.52
N SER A 43 -11.06 8.04 -11.95
CA SER A 43 -11.87 6.94 -11.43
C SER A 43 -12.14 5.85 -12.48
N PRO A 44 -12.28 4.58 -12.06
CA PRO A 44 -12.35 4.15 -10.65
C PRO A 44 -11.01 3.76 -10.03
N VAL A 45 -9.97 3.57 -10.84
CA VAL A 45 -8.71 3.00 -10.39
C VAL A 45 -7.50 3.82 -10.79
N PHE A 46 -6.50 3.80 -9.92
CA PHE A 46 -5.18 4.37 -10.19
C PHE A 46 -4.09 3.38 -9.84
N ASN A 47 -3.24 3.04 -10.80
CA ASN A 47 -2.05 2.22 -10.56
C ASN A 47 -0.91 3.12 -10.09
N VAL A 48 -0.45 2.93 -8.85
CA VAL A 48 0.72 3.64 -8.32
C VAL A 48 1.96 3.14 -9.08
N PRO A 49 2.84 4.02 -9.58
CA PRO A 49 3.97 3.62 -10.42
C PRO A 49 5.13 3.05 -9.58
N ILE A 50 4.89 1.93 -8.91
CA ILE A 50 5.89 1.19 -8.14
C ILE A 50 6.78 0.32 -9.03
N ILE A 51 7.95 -0.04 -8.51
CA ILE A 51 8.90 -0.93 -9.19
C ILE A 51 8.70 -2.35 -8.66
N GLY A 52 8.70 -3.33 -9.57
CA GLY A 52 8.58 -4.75 -9.22
C GLY A 52 7.64 -5.51 -10.15
N THR A 53 7.34 -6.75 -9.79
CA THR A 53 6.43 -7.62 -10.54
C THR A 53 4.98 -7.54 -10.05
N THR A 54 4.76 -7.04 -8.83
CA THR A 54 3.44 -6.89 -8.21
C THR A 54 2.99 -5.44 -8.34
N SER A 55 1.77 -5.21 -8.85
CA SER A 55 1.19 -3.86 -8.94
C SER A 55 0.52 -3.42 -7.64
N LEU A 56 0.42 -2.10 -7.44
CA LEU A 56 -0.40 -1.49 -6.39
C LEU A 56 -1.48 -0.64 -7.04
N THR A 57 -2.73 -1.05 -6.90
CA THR A 57 -3.89 -0.39 -7.50
C THR A 57 -4.75 0.23 -6.40
N LEU A 58 -5.00 1.53 -6.48
CA LEU A 58 -6.00 2.23 -5.67
C LEU A 58 -7.35 2.12 -6.38
N ASP A 59 -8.42 1.82 -5.65
CA ASP A 59 -9.77 1.63 -6.18
C ASP A 59 -10.79 2.39 -5.33
N ASP A 60 -11.49 3.34 -5.96
CA ASP A 60 -12.50 4.17 -5.32
C ASP A 60 -13.93 3.62 -5.39
N HIS A 61 -14.13 2.48 -6.05
CA HIS A 61 -15.41 1.80 -6.19
C HIS A 61 -16.55 2.67 -6.74
N THR A 62 -16.26 3.74 -7.47
CA THR A 62 -17.30 4.61 -8.07
C THR A 62 -18.23 3.87 -9.05
N PHE A 63 -17.83 2.68 -9.51
CA PHE A 63 -18.65 1.79 -10.35
C PHE A 63 -19.59 0.87 -9.55
N ASP A 64 -19.42 0.74 -8.23
CA ASP A 64 -20.20 -0.15 -7.36
C ASP A 64 -20.93 0.64 -6.26
N PRO A 65 -22.20 1.03 -6.50
CA PRO A 65 -23.02 1.73 -5.50
C PRO A 65 -23.28 0.93 -4.22
N GLY A 66 -23.07 -0.39 -4.23
CA GLY A 66 -23.25 -1.28 -3.08
C GLY A 66 -22.00 -1.45 -2.24
N PHE A 67 -20.85 -0.91 -2.68
CA PHE A 67 -19.60 -1.06 -1.98
C PHE A 67 -19.67 -0.48 -0.56
N LYS A 68 -19.16 -1.26 0.39
CA LYS A 68 -19.00 -0.84 1.79
C LYS A 68 -17.53 -0.86 2.12
N HIS A 69 -16.99 0.32 2.37
CA HIS A 69 -15.62 0.46 2.82
C HIS A 69 -15.49 -0.11 4.24
N ASN A 70 -14.78 -1.23 4.34
CA ASN A 70 -14.52 -1.94 5.59
C ASN A 70 -13.02 -2.09 5.74
N VAL A 71 -12.47 -1.44 6.76
CA VAL A 71 -11.04 -1.38 7.01
C VAL A 71 -10.60 -2.58 7.85
N SER A 72 -9.48 -3.20 7.49
CA SER A 72 -8.84 -4.25 8.28
C SER A 72 -7.86 -3.63 9.29
N PRO A 73 -7.91 -4.00 10.59
CA PRO A 73 -6.91 -3.56 11.57
C PRO A 73 -5.55 -4.26 11.38
N SER A 74 -5.49 -5.28 10.51
CA SER A 74 -4.27 -6.00 10.16
C SER A 74 -3.67 -5.44 8.87
N PRO A 75 -2.33 -5.45 8.73
CA PRO A 75 -1.65 -4.98 7.53
C PRO A 75 -2.10 -5.76 6.29
N ILE A 76 -2.45 -5.03 5.23
CA ILE A 76 -2.99 -5.61 3.99
C ILE A 76 -1.91 -5.84 2.92
N PHE A 77 -0.77 -5.16 3.03
CA PHE A 77 0.45 -5.42 2.27
C PHE A 77 1.66 -4.82 3.00
N ASN A 78 2.87 -5.05 2.47
CA ASN A 78 4.07 -4.40 2.98
C ASN A 78 4.83 -3.62 1.89
N LEU A 79 5.54 -2.58 2.32
CA LEU A 79 6.54 -1.86 1.54
C LEU A 79 7.93 -2.17 2.10
N TYR A 80 8.88 -2.33 1.17
CA TYR A 80 10.25 -2.65 1.51
C TYR A 80 11.01 -1.42 2.04
N ALA A 81 11.66 -1.58 3.19
CA ALA A 81 12.51 -0.61 3.86
C ALA A 81 13.89 -1.24 4.16
N PRO A 82 14.92 -1.01 3.33
CA PRO A 82 16.23 -1.63 3.53
C PRO A 82 16.88 -1.28 4.88
N ASN A 83 16.57 -0.09 5.41
CA ASN A 83 16.89 0.31 6.78
C ASN A 83 15.61 0.72 7.50
N ILE A 84 15.19 -0.07 8.48
CA ILE A 84 13.93 0.14 9.19
C ILE A 84 13.94 1.39 10.08
N ASP A 85 15.10 1.76 10.66
CA ASP A 85 15.21 2.92 11.55
C ASP A 85 15.12 4.23 10.78
N ASP A 86 15.72 4.27 9.59
CA ASP A 86 15.62 5.43 8.70
C ASP A 86 14.20 5.58 8.15
N ALA A 87 13.55 4.47 7.77
CA ALA A 87 12.16 4.47 7.34
C ALA A 87 11.22 4.96 8.46
N TYR A 88 11.42 4.50 9.69
CA TYR A 88 10.60 4.93 10.81
C TYR A 88 10.75 6.43 11.13
N LYS A 89 11.98 6.96 11.09
CA LYS A 89 12.20 8.43 11.21
C LYS A 89 11.53 9.20 10.07
N TYR A 90 11.62 8.69 8.84
CA TYR A 90 10.98 9.30 7.67
C TYR A 90 9.46 9.38 7.83
N ILE A 91 8.81 8.31 8.30
CA ILE A 91 7.37 8.28 8.59
C ILE A 91 7.01 9.28 9.68
N LYS A 92 7.77 9.35 10.79
CA LYS A 92 7.53 10.35 11.84
C LYS A 92 7.63 11.78 11.33
N ASN A 93 8.63 12.08 10.51
CA ASN A 93 8.83 13.43 9.95
C ASN A 93 7.74 13.84 8.95
N LYS A 94 6.99 12.88 8.41
CA LYS A 94 5.82 13.12 7.56
C LYS A 94 4.51 13.21 8.34
N ASP A 95 4.54 13.11 9.67
CA ASP A 95 3.36 13.06 10.54
C ASP A 95 2.35 11.97 10.13
N ILE A 96 2.85 10.85 9.60
CA ILE A 96 2.02 9.69 9.26
C ILE A 96 1.75 8.88 10.53
N THR A 97 0.49 8.49 10.76
CA THR A 97 0.07 7.70 11.91
C THR A 97 0.77 6.34 11.92
N ILE A 98 1.47 6.06 13.02
CA ILE A 98 2.06 4.75 13.32
C ILE A 98 1.09 4.02 14.24
N VAL A 99 0.45 2.96 13.73
CA VAL A 99 -0.53 2.16 14.49
C VAL A 99 0.10 0.98 15.22
N ARG A 100 1.33 0.62 14.86
CA ARG A 100 2.14 -0.38 15.56
C ARG A 100 3.60 0.04 15.52
N GLU A 101 4.19 0.13 16.71
CA GLU A 101 5.60 0.49 16.89
C GLU A 101 6.56 -0.54 16.29
N ILE A 102 7.84 -0.18 16.13
CA ILE A 102 8.85 -1.09 15.57
C ILE A 102 8.95 -2.36 16.41
N GLU A 103 8.84 -3.50 15.75
CA GLU A 103 9.14 -4.81 16.28
C GLU A 103 10.32 -5.44 15.53
N ARG A 104 11.06 -6.28 16.24
CA ARG A 104 12.28 -6.93 15.75
C ARG A 104 12.29 -8.39 16.15
N VAL A 105 12.40 -9.28 15.17
CA VAL A 105 12.49 -10.73 15.37
C VAL A 105 13.60 -11.26 14.46
N GLY A 106 14.72 -11.68 15.06
CA GLY A 106 15.92 -12.04 14.31
C GLY A 106 16.44 -10.86 13.51
N ASP A 107 16.69 -11.07 12.22
CA ASP A 107 17.14 -10.04 11.27
C ASP A 107 15.99 -9.26 10.63
N THR A 108 14.74 -9.62 10.94
CA THR A 108 13.53 -8.99 10.41
C THR A 108 13.02 -7.94 11.37
N ALA A 109 12.64 -6.79 10.83
CA ALA A 109 12.06 -5.69 11.58
C ALA A 109 10.96 -5.01 10.76
N TRP A 110 9.88 -4.63 11.44
CA TRP A 110 8.74 -3.99 10.81
C TRP A 110 8.03 -3.05 11.78
N PHE A 111 7.22 -2.15 11.23
CA PHE A 111 6.22 -1.37 11.95
C PHE A 111 5.02 -1.16 11.03
N ASN A 112 3.88 -0.69 11.57
CA ASN A 112 2.69 -0.48 10.76
C ASN A 112 2.26 0.98 10.80
N ILE A 113 1.89 1.48 9.63
CA ILE A 113 1.32 2.80 9.42
C ILE A 113 -0.12 2.70 8.93
N GLU A 114 -0.84 3.80 9.00
CA GLU A 114 -2.21 3.93 8.51
C GLU A 114 -2.28 4.97 7.39
N ASP A 115 -3.00 4.65 6.32
CA ASP A 115 -3.32 5.60 5.25
C ASP A 115 -4.55 6.47 5.62
N PRO A 116 -4.91 7.50 4.83
CA PRO A 116 -6.06 8.36 5.13
C PRO A 116 -7.42 7.65 5.19
N ASP A 117 -7.51 6.45 4.61
CA ASP A 117 -8.70 5.61 4.56
C ASP A 117 -8.68 4.53 5.67
N GLY A 118 -7.71 4.57 6.58
CA GLY A 118 -7.55 3.61 7.68
C GLY A 118 -6.83 2.31 7.28
N ASN A 119 -6.44 2.14 6.01
CA ASN A 119 -5.78 0.92 5.58
C ASN A 119 -4.41 0.80 6.27
N VAL A 120 -4.17 -0.36 6.87
CA VAL A 120 -2.90 -0.62 7.55
C VAL A 120 -1.86 -1.12 6.55
N VAL A 121 -0.74 -0.40 6.46
CA VAL A 121 0.42 -0.74 5.62
C VAL A 121 1.59 -1.12 6.51
N MET A 122 2.21 -2.27 6.25
CA MET A 122 3.43 -2.67 6.95
C MET A 122 4.65 -2.07 6.24
N ILE A 123 5.59 -1.52 6.99
CA ILE A 123 6.92 -1.17 6.49
C ILE A 123 7.89 -2.22 7.04
N CYS A 124 8.58 -2.94 6.16
CA CYS A 124 9.35 -4.13 6.51
C CYS A 124 10.70 -4.19 5.79
N ASN A 125 11.75 -4.71 6.43
CA ASN A 125 13.09 -4.85 5.85
C ASN A 125 13.35 -6.16 5.10
N CYS A 126 12.32 -7.00 4.91
CA CYS A 126 12.40 -8.26 4.17
C CYS A 126 11.10 -8.58 3.42
#